data_AF-A0A838PNC0-F1
#
_entry.id   AF-A0A838PNC0-F1
#
_cell.length_a   1.000
_cell.length_b   1.000
_cell.length_c   1.000
_cell.angle_alpha   90.00
_cell.angle_beta   90.00
_cell.angle_gamma   90.00
#
_symmetry.space_group_name_H-M   'P 1'
#
loop_
_entity.id
_entity.type
_entity.pdbx_description
1 polymer ?
#
loop_
_entity_poly.entity_id
_entity_poly.type
_entity_poly.pdbx_seq_one_letter_code
_entity_poly.pdbx_strand_id
1 'polypeptide(L)'
;CGALIGTVGLAAEWGWSHVWMPIPWPSELFPEAAILGFAGAFAGALVGAWIGARLSSDVIPRTHSLRLAAAVGSAVLAVSVGYALYKPADSGVRADIALQDIRPGPERTVSADVRLDPPSAADDAEWLTVTAWQGDGLVVNRLQRTGPGRYATTEPIPVHGNWKSILRLHDGNSLTGVPIFLPEDRAIPAKGVPASASISREFEADHEILQREQKPAAAGLTILAYALVVAIALGLLALLAWGLHRLALVAPGAKGSPRHPGAPDRPPAVRQGVPATG
;
A
#
# COMPACT_ATOMS: atom_id res chain seq x y z
N CYS A 1 4.39 -6.22 -20.24
CA CYS A 1 4.28 -6.87 -18.91
C CYS A 1 3.52 -6.02 -17.90
N GLY A 2 3.79 -4.71 -17.76
CA GLY A 2 3.11 -3.85 -16.77
C GLY A 2 1.57 -3.91 -16.78
N ALA A 3 0.92 -3.85 -17.95
CA ALA A 3 -0.55 -3.96 -18.03
C ALA A 3 -1.11 -5.32 -17.57
N LEU A 4 -0.39 -6.41 -17.82
CA LEU A 4 -0.77 -7.75 -17.36
C LEU A 4 -0.59 -7.90 -15.84
N ILE A 5 0.49 -7.32 -15.29
CA ILE A 5 0.72 -7.28 -13.84
C ILE A 5 -0.36 -6.41 -13.17
N GLY A 6 -0.68 -5.24 -13.73
CA GLY A 6 -1.70 -4.34 -13.18
C GLY A 6 -3.13 -4.89 -13.25
N THR A 7 -3.41 -5.84 -14.16
CA THR A 7 -4.70 -6.53 -14.26
C THR A 7 -4.71 -7.83 -13.47
N VAL A 8 -4.00 -8.83 -13.97
CA VAL A 8 -4.01 -10.21 -13.47
C VAL A 8 -3.34 -10.27 -12.10
N GLY A 9 -2.25 -9.51 -11.90
CA GLY A 9 -1.59 -9.43 -10.60
C GLY A 9 -2.51 -8.82 -9.55
N LEU A 10 -3.19 -7.71 -9.86
CA LEU A 10 -4.12 -7.07 -8.92
C LEU A 10 -5.31 -7.98 -8.59
N ALA A 11 -5.88 -8.67 -9.58
CA ALA A 11 -6.94 -9.65 -9.36
C ALA A 11 -6.48 -10.84 -8.52
N ALA A 12 -5.23 -11.29 -8.72
CA ALA A 12 -4.63 -12.36 -7.93
C ALA A 12 -4.41 -11.92 -6.47
N GLU A 13 -3.89 -10.72 -6.23
CA GLU A 13 -3.74 -10.16 -4.88
C GLU A 13 -5.08 -10.00 -4.18
N TRP A 14 -6.11 -9.54 -4.89
CA TRP A 14 -7.46 -9.46 -4.34
C TRP A 14 -8.01 -10.84 -3.94
N GLY A 15 -7.88 -11.84 -4.82
CA GLY A 15 -8.28 -13.21 -4.52
C GLY A 15 -7.49 -13.80 -3.35
N TRP A 16 -6.18 -13.54 -3.30
CA TRP A 16 -5.30 -13.96 -2.22
C TRP A 16 -5.69 -13.35 -0.86
N SER A 17 -6.09 -12.07 -0.85
CA SER A 17 -6.52 -11.39 0.37
C SER A 17 -7.69 -12.10 1.06
N HIS A 18 -8.61 -12.68 0.29
CA HIS A 18 -9.77 -13.40 0.82
C HIS A 18 -9.45 -14.79 1.37
N VAL A 19 -8.27 -15.34 1.04
CA VAL A 19 -7.85 -16.67 1.50
C VAL A 19 -6.98 -16.57 2.75
N TRP A 20 -6.09 -15.58 2.83
CA TRP A 20 -5.04 -15.54 3.86
C TRP A 20 -4.99 -14.29 4.72
N MET A 21 -5.57 -13.16 4.30
CA MET A 21 -5.47 -11.92 5.07
C MET A 21 -6.60 -11.85 6.12
N PRO A 22 -6.31 -11.55 7.40
CA PRO A 22 -7.34 -11.31 8.41
C PRO A 22 -8.29 -10.17 8.06
N ILE A 23 -7.82 -9.21 7.25
CA ILE A 23 -8.58 -8.09 6.73
C ILE A 23 -8.55 -8.20 5.20
N PRO A 24 -9.51 -8.91 4.57
CA PRO A 24 -9.55 -9.07 3.12
C PRO A 24 -9.90 -7.74 2.44
N TRP A 25 -9.48 -7.59 1.18
CA TRP A 25 -9.68 -6.36 0.42
C TRP A 25 -11.14 -6.23 -0.02
N PRO A 26 -11.85 -5.21 0.45
CA PRO A 26 -13.27 -5.05 0.18
C PRO A 26 -13.45 -4.48 -1.23
N SER A 27 -14.67 -4.55 -1.78
CA SER A 27 -14.94 -4.07 -3.14
C SER A 27 -14.75 -2.56 -3.29
N GLU A 28 -14.96 -1.84 -2.20
CA GLU A 28 -14.89 -0.39 -2.09
C GLU A 28 -13.48 0.12 -2.39
N LEU A 29 -12.46 -0.70 -2.16
CA LEU A 29 -11.05 -0.38 -2.41
C LEU A 29 -10.65 -0.52 -3.90
N PHE A 30 -11.46 -1.19 -4.73
CA PHE A 30 -11.09 -1.47 -6.12
C PHE A 30 -10.81 -0.25 -7.00
N PRO A 31 -11.59 0.85 -6.95
CA PRO A 31 -11.33 2.00 -7.81
C PRO A 31 -9.94 2.60 -7.56
N GLU A 32 -9.58 2.79 -6.30
CA GLU A 32 -8.27 3.33 -5.91
C GLU A 32 -7.15 2.33 -6.22
N ALA A 33 -7.33 1.06 -5.84
CA ALA A 33 -6.34 0.02 -6.10
C ALA A 33 -6.12 -0.26 -7.58
N ALA A 34 -7.15 -0.13 -8.43
CA ALA A 34 -6.98 -0.20 -9.87
C ALA A 34 -6.10 0.96 -10.34
N ILE A 35 -6.43 2.20 -10.01
CA ILE A 35 -5.66 3.37 -10.48
C ILE A 35 -4.20 3.29 -10.02
N LEU A 36 -3.97 3.10 -8.72
CA LEU A 36 -2.63 3.07 -8.15
C LEU A 36 -1.88 1.78 -8.52
N GLY A 37 -2.56 0.64 -8.54
CA GLY A 37 -1.97 -0.64 -8.92
C GLY A 37 -1.54 -0.68 -10.38
N PHE A 38 -2.35 -0.16 -11.29
CA PHE A 38 -1.97 -0.03 -12.71
C PHE A 38 -0.83 0.98 -12.90
N ALA A 39 -0.91 2.14 -12.25
CA ALA A 39 0.16 3.14 -12.30
C ALA A 39 1.48 2.55 -11.78
N GLY A 40 1.45 1.86 -10.65
CA GLY A 40 2.60 1.18 -10.05
C GLY A 40 3.15 0.06 -10.93
N ALA A 41 2.29 -0.78 -11.51
CA ALA A 41 2.70 -1.87 -12.40
C ALA A 41 3.34 -1.35 -13.69
N PHE A 42 2.81 -0.27 -14.27
CA PHE A 42 3.41 0.35 -15.45
C PHE A 42 4.74 1.02 -15.11
N ALA A 43 4.77 1.82 -14.04
CA ALA A 43 5.96 2.49 -13.56
C ALA A 43 7.09 1.51 -13.22
N GLY A 44 6.78 0.43 -12.50
CA GLY A 44 7.70 -0.66 -12.19
C GLY A 44 8.22 -1.36 -13.46
N ALA A 45 7.36 -1.56 -14.46
CA ALA A 45 7.79 -2.13 -15.74
C ALA A 45 8.74 -1.21 -16.51
N LEU A 46 8.57 0.12 -16.46
CA LEU A 46 9.50 1.08 -17.10
C LEU A 46 10.87 1.08 -16.42
N VAL A 47 10.89 1.09 -15.08
CA VAL A 47 12.12 0.97 -14.29
C VAL A 47 12.80 -0.38 -14.58
N GLY A 48 12.04 -1.47 -14.55
CA GLY A 48 12.53 -2.81 -14.85
C GLY A 48 13.08 -2.96 -16.27
N ALA A 49 12.45 -2.34 -17.27
CA ALA A 49 12.94 -2.34 -18.65
C ALA A 49 14.29 -1.61 -18.78
N TRP A 50 14.47 -0.50 -18.05
CA TRP A 50 15.74 0.20 -18.00
C TRP A 50 16.83 -0.62 -17.31
N ILE A 51 16.50 -1.31 -16.22
CA ILE A 51 17.42 -2.22 -15.52
C ILE A 51 17.81 -3.38 -16.44
N GLY A 52 16.83 -4.04 -17.06
CA GLY A 52 17.04 -5.16 -17.98
C GLY A 52 17.91 -4.77 -19.17
N ALA A 53 17.66 -3.62 -19.80
CA ALA A 53 18.50 -3.14 -20.90
C ALA A 53 19.96 -2.89 -20.48
N ARG A 54 20.22 -2.57 -19.20
CA ARG A 54 21.59 -2.38 -18.67
C ARG A 54 22.28 -3.70 -18.36
N LEU A 55 21.53 -4.70 -17.90
CA LEU A 55 22.08 -6.00 -17.52
C LEU A 55 22.24 -6.96 -18.70
N SER A 56 21.37 -6.87 -19.71
CA SER A 56 21.32 -7.81 -20.83
C SER A 56 22.06 -7.35 -22.09
N SER A 57 22.56 -6.12 -22.13
CA SER A 57 23.21 -5.58 -23.35
C SER A 57 24.72 -5.59 -23.25
N ASP A 58 25.38 -6.22 -24.22
CA ASP A 58 26.85 -6.12 -24.41
C ASP A 58 27.30 -4.71 -24.80
N VAL A 59 26.38 -3.92 -25.37
CA VAL A 59 26.57 -2.51 -25.69
C VAL A 59 25.45 -1.72 -25.03
N ILE A 60 25.82 -0.84 -24.10
CA ILE A 60 24.89 0.04 -23.42
C ILE A 60 24.07 0.86 -24.43
N PRO A 61 22.72 0.70 -24.47
CA PRO A 61 21.88 1.59 -25.23
C PRO A 61 21.92 2.98 -24.60
N ARG A 62 22.35 3.99 -25.37
CA ARG A 62 22.28 5.42 -25.00
C ARG A 62 20.95 6.04 -25.44
N THR A 63 19.84 5.31 -25.29
CA THR A 63 18.51 5.82 -25.65
C THR A 63 17.99 6.75 -24.57
N HIS A 64 17.84 8.03 -24.92
CA HIS A 64 17.27 9.06 -24.05
C HIS A 64 15.86 8.68 -23.59
N SER A 65 15.05 8.09 -24.47
CA SER A 65 13.69 7.63 -24.19
C SER A 65 13.61 6.62 -23.04
N LEU A 66 14.57 5.68 -22.94
CA LEU A 66 14.55 4.65 -21.88
C LEU A 66 14.93 5.24 -20.52
N ARG A 67 15.86 6.20 -20.49
CA ARG A 67 16.21 6.92 -19.25
C ARG A 67 15.05 7.78 -18.77
N LEU A 68 14.39 8.49 -19.69
CA LEU A 68 13.21 9.28 -19.38
C LEU A 68 12.07 8.40 -18.86
N ALA A 69 11.83 7.25 -19.50
CA ALA A 69 10.81 6.30 -19.07
C ALA A 69 11.07 5.77 -17.64
N ALA A 70 12.31 5.41 -17.31
CA ALA A 70 12.68 5.01 -15.96
C ALA A 70 12.49 6.14 -14.95
N ALA A 71 12.92 7.36 -15.28
CA ALA A 71 12.76 8.52 -14.41
C ALA A 71 11.28 8.83 -14.13
N VAL A 72 10.44 8.79 -15.17
CA VAL A 72 8.98 8.96 -15.05
C VAL A 72 8.39 7.83 -14.20
N GLY A 73 8.77 6.58 -14.44
CA GLY A 73 8.34 5.45 -13.62
C GLY A 73 8.71 5.61 -12.15
N SER A 74 9.96 5.97 -11.86
CA SER A 74 10.41 6.25 -10.49
C SER A 74 9.64 7.40 -9.84
N ALA A 75 9.34 8.48 -10.59
CA ALA A 75 8.55 9.59 -10.08
C ALA A 75 7.11 9.16 -9.76
N VAL A 76 6.47 8.37 -10.63
CA VAL A 76 5.12 7.82 -10.38
C VAL A 76 5.11 6.96 -9.13
N LEU A 77 6.07 6.05 -8.96
CA LEU A 77 6.18 5.23 -7.76
C LEU A 77 6.38 6.09 -6.50
N ALA A 78 7.22 7.11 -6.56
CA ALA A 78 7.46 8.00 -5.43
C ALA A 78 6.19 8.77 -5.03
N VAL A 79 5.44 9.27 -6.01
CA VAL A 79 4.14 9.93 -5.78
C VAL A 79 3.13 8.96 -5.18
N SER A 80 3.02 7.74 -5.70
CA SER A 80 2.11 6.71 -5.17
C SER A 80 2.45 6.35 -3.71
N VAL A 81 3.73 6.21 -3.37
CA VAL A 81 4.17 5.96 -1.99
C VAL A 81 3.85 7.16 -1.09
N GLY A 82 4.14 8.38 -1.55
CA GLY A 82 3.81 9.60 -0.79
C GLY A 82 2.31 9.72 -0.51
N TYR A 83 1.48 9.42 -1.51
CA TYR A 83 0.03 9.37 -1.37
C TYR A 83 -0.42 8.29 -0.37
N ALA A 84 0.12 7.07 -0.48
CA ALA A 84 -0.24 5.97 0.43
C ALA A 84 0.18 6.20 1.89
N LEU A 85 1.24 6.97 2.13
CA LEU A 85 1.71 7.34 3.47
C LEU A 85 0.93 8.51 4.08
N TYR A 86 0.27 9.33 3.27
CA TYR A 86 -0.51 10.46 3.76
C TYR A 86 -1.88 9.98 4.26
N LYS A 87 -2.00 9.84 5.58
CA LYS A 87 -3.21 9.36 6.25
C LYS A 87 -3.80 10.41 7.20
N PRO A 88 -4.49 11.44 6.70
CA PRO A 88 -5.14 12.44 7.55
C PRO A 88 -6.30 11.82 8.34
N ALA A 89 -6.58 12.35 9.53
CA ALA A 89 -7.83 12.04 10.21
C ALA A 89 -8.98 12.78 9.53
N ASP A 90 -10.06 12.07 9.25
CA ASP A 90 -11.33 12.73 8.94
C ASP A 90 -11.95 13.21 10.26
N SER A 91 -12.36 14.47 10.25
CA SER A 91 -12.79 15.18 11.46
C SER A 91 -14.30 15.32 11.48
N GLY A 92 -14.91 15.04 12.63
CA GLY A 92 -16.35 15.24 12.83
C GLY A 92 -17.20 13.97 12.78
N VAL A 93 -16.58 12.79 12.72
CA VAL A 93 -17.29 11.52 12.96
C VAL A 93 -17.24 11.16 14.44
N ARG A 94 -18.38 10.79 15.00
CA ARG A 94 -18.53 10.35 16.39
C ARG A 94 -19.11 8.94 16.45
N ALA A 95 -18.67 8.15 17.43
CA ALA A 95 -19.27 6.87 17.77
C ALA A 95 -19.89 6.91 19.18
N ASP A 96 -21.15 6.48 19.27
CA ASP A 96 -21.79 6.05 20.50
C ASP A 96 -21.75 4.52 20.56
N ILE A 97 -21.04 3.97 21.53
CA ILE A 97 -20.81 2.53 21.69
C ILE A 97 -21.44 2.07 23.00
N ALA A 98 -22.39 1.15 22.91
CA ALA A 98 -22.93 0.42 24.04
C ALA A 98 -22.27 -0.96 24.13
N LEU A 99 -21.65 -1.27 25.28
CA LEU A 99 -21.01 -2.55 25.53
C LEU A 99 -21.91 -3.44 26.38
N GLN A 100 -22.05 -4.70 25.99
CA GLN A 100 -22.76 -5.71 26.76
C GLN A 100 -21.80 -6.86 27.09
N ASP A 101 -21.78 -7.29 28.34
CA ASP A 101 -20.91 -8.39 28.77
C ASP A 101 -21.40 -9.72 28.19
N ILE A 102 -20.54 -10.39 27.43
CA ILE A 102 -20.76 -11.77 26.98
C ILE A 102 -20.17 -12.73 28.01
N ARG A 103 -18.95 -12.43 28.48
CA ARG A 103 -18.29 -13.12 29.58
C ARG A 103 -17.86 -12.09 30.63
N PRO A 104 -18.39 -12.15 31.86
CA PRO A 104 -17.91 -11.31 32.96
C PRO A 104 -16.64 -11.91 33.60
N GLY A 105 -16.02 -11.15 34.52
CA GLY A 105 -14.89 -11.63 35.33
C GLY A 105 -13.51 -11.26 34.78
N PRO A 106 -12.43 -11.95 35.21
CA PRO A 106 -11.05 -11.56 34.89
C PRO A 106 -10.71 -11.67 33.40
N GLU A 107 -11.40 -12.53 32.65
CA GLU A 107 -11.31 -12.66 31.19
C GLU A 107 -12.51 -12.01 30.50
N ARG A 108 -12.81 -10.76 30.87
CA ARG A 108 -14.00 -10.07 30.37
C ARG A 108 -14.01 -9.97 28.85
N THR A 109 -15.12 -10.36 28.23
CA THR A 109 -15.41 -10.15 26.81
C THR A 109 -16.77 -9.49 26.63
N VAL A 110 -16.89 -8.64 25.61
CA VAL A 110 -18.08 -7.83 25.35
C VAL A 110 -18.54 -7.93 23.89
N SER A 111 -19.83 -7.74 23.65
CA SER A 111 -20.32 -7.26 22.35
C SER A 111 -20.41 -5.74 22.38
N ALA A 112 -20.29 -5.12 21.21
CA ALA A 112 -20.46 -3.69 21.02
C ALA A 112 -21.57 -3.40 20.01
N ASP A 113 -22.54 -2.59 20.44
CA ASP A 113 -23.52 -1.91 19.57
C ASP A 113 -23.03 -0.49 19.32
N VAL A 114 -22.76 -0.16 18.06
CA VAL A 114 -22.16 1.10 17.62
C VAL A 114 -23.17 1.90 16.84
N ARG A 115 -23.33 3.18 17.18
CA ARG A 115 -24.02 4.18 16.39
C ARG A 115 -23.04 5.25 15.94
N LEU A 116 -23.00 5.52 14.63
CA LEU A 116 -22.19 6.58 14.04
C LEU A 116 -23.01 7.86 13.88
N ASP A 117 -22.32 9.00 14.03
CA ASP A 117 -22.82 10.33 13.72
C ASP A 117 -21.76 11.08 12.90
N PRO A 118 -22.03 11.45 11.63
CA PRO A 118 -23.29 11.24 10.92
C PRO A 118 -23.57 9.76 10.62
N PRO A 119 -24.85 9.34 10.46
CA PRO A 119 -25.21 7.95 10.16
C PRO A 119 -24.59 7.38 8.88
N SER A 120 -24.20 8.24 7.94
CA SER A 120 -23.61 7.88 6.66
C SER A 120 -22.08 7.70 6.70
N ALA A 121 -21.44 7.91 7.86
CA ALA A 121 -19.97 7.92 7.98
C ALA A 121 -19.28 6.60 7.59
N ALA A 122 -20.02 5.50 7.43
CA ALA A 122 -19.48 4.21 7.02
C ALA A 122 -20.20 3.62 5.81
N ASP A 123 -20.95 4.42 5.04
CA ASP A 123 -21.68 3.91 3.86
C ASP A 123 -20.71 3.53 2.72
N ASP A 124 -19.63 4.30 2.51
CA ASP A 124 -18.60 4.04 1.49
C ASP A 124 -17.24 3.60 2.09
N ALA A 125 -17.18 3.39 3.40
CA ALA A 125 -15.96 3.02 4.10
C ALA A 125 -15.45 1.64 3.67
N GLU A 126 -14.15 1.52 3.38
CA GLU A 126 -13.54 0.24 3.05
C GLU A 126 -13.64 -0.72 4.25
N TRP A 127 -13.40 -0.22 5.45
CA TRP A 127 -13.47 -1.03 6.66
C TRP A 127 -14.08 -0.31 7.85
N LEU A 128 -15.06 -0.98 8.49
CA LEU A 128 -15.52 -0.69 9.84
C LEU A 128 -15.34 -1.95 10.69
N THR A 129 -14.36 -1.92 11.58
CA THR A 129 -13.97 -3.11 12.36
C THR A 129 -13.73 -2.78 13.83
N VAL A 130 -13.95 -3.74 14.71
CA VAL A 130 -13.31 -3.72 16.03
C VAL A 130 -12.13 -4.67 15.98
N THR A 131 -10.94 -4.13 16.23
CA THR A 131 -9.71 -4.92 16.31
C THR A 131 -9.28 -5.02 17.77
N ALA A 132 -9.07 -6.24 18.25
CA ALA A 132 -8.45 -6.49 19.54
C ALA A 132 -7.13 -7.27 19.38
N TRP A 133 -6.05 -6.84 20.02
CA TRP A 133 -4.73 -7.46 19.88
C TRP A 133 -3.90 -7.36 21.17
N GLN A 134 -2.63 -7.81 21.10
CA GLN A 134 -1.60 -7.81 22.16
C GLN A 134 -1.79 -8.86 23.25
N GLY A 135 -3.01 -9.28 23.56
CA GLY A 135 -3.22 -10.46 24.40
C GLY A 135 -2.74 -11.75 23.70
N ASP A 136 -3.34 -12.88 24.03
CA ASP A 136 -2.94 -14.18 23.47
C ASP A 136 -3.44 -14.41 22.02
N GLY A 137 -3.68 -13.34 21.25
CA GLY A 137 -4.12 -13.44 19.88
C GLY A 137 -4.49 -12.12 19.21
N LEU A 138 -5.24 -12.24 18.13
CA LEU A 138 -5.77 -11.17 17.31
C LEU A 138 -7.24 -11.47 17.01
N VAL A 139 -8.13 -10.52 17.32
CA VAL A 139 -9.53 -10.53 16.90
C VAL A 139 -9.72 -9.37 15.96
N VAL A 140 -10.17 -9.64 14.73
CA VAL A 140 -10.58 -8.63 13.76
C VAL A 140 -12.04 -8.88 13.45
N ASN A 141 -12.93 -8.14 14.10
CA ASN A 141 -14.35 -8.32 13.92
C ASN A 141 -14.92 -7.23 13.00
N ARG A 142 -15.36 -7.62 11.79
CA ARG A 142 -16.09 -6.72 10.88
C ARG A 142 -17.51 -6.54 11.38
N LEU A 143 -17.94 -5.30 11.55
CA LEU A 143 -19.24 -5.04 12.14
C LEU A 143 -20.37 -5.33 11.15
N GLN A 144 -21.45 -5.91 11.65
CA GLN A 144 -22.67 -6.12 10.89
C GLN A 144 -23.57 -4.89 11.01
N ARG A 145 -24.04 -4.35 9.87
CA ARG A 145 -25.01 -3.26 9.85
C ARG A 145 -26.37 -3.74 10.35
N THR A 146 -26.89 -3.13 11.40
CA THR A 146 -28.19 -3.46 12.02
C THR A 146 -29.27 -2.40 11.73
N GLY A 147 -28.88 -1.24 11.22
CA GLY A 147 -29.78 -0.16 10.78
C GLY A 147 -29.01 1.04 10.24
N PRO A 148 -29.69 2.14 9.86
CA PRO A 148 -29.01 3.36 9.40
C PRO A 148 -28.05 3.91 10.47
N GLY A 149 -26.76 3.96 10.14
CA GLY A 149 -25.68 4.35 11.06
C GLY A 149 -25.52 3.46 12.28
N ARG A 150 -26.10 2.24 12.30
CA ARG A 150 -26.04 1.31 13.43
C ARG A 150 -25.39 0.00 13.03
N TYR A 151 -24.47 -0.45 13.87
CA TYR A 151 -23.58 -1.57 13.61
C TYR A 151 -23.40 -2.39 14.88
N ALA A 152 -23.19 -3.69 14.76
CA ALA A 152 -22.95 -4.58 15.90
C ALA A 152 -21.77 -5.52 15.64
N THR A 153 -21.02 -5.82 16.68
CA THR A 153 -20.00 -6.88 16.64
C THR A 153 -20.65 -8.25 16.52
N THR A 154 -20.05 -9.14 15.73
CA THR A 154 -20.52 -10.52 15.55
C THR A 154 -19.73 -11.54 16.37
N GLU A 155 -18.62 -11.12 16.98
CA GLU A 155 -17.75 -11.96 17.80
C GLU A 155 -17.43 -11.29 19.14
N PRO A 156 -17.16 -12.05 20.21
CA PRO A 156 -16.77 -11.48 21.50
C PRO A 156 -15.44 -10.71 21.42
N ILE A 157 -15.46 -9.47 21.91
CA ILE A 157 -14.28 -8.60 21.96
C ILE A 157 -13.64 -8.67 23.35
N PRO A 158 -12.38 -9.08 23.49
CA PRO A 158 -11.70 -9.08 24.78
C PRO A 158 -11.41 -7.65 25.26
N VAL A 159 -11.65 -7.38 26.55
CA VAL A 159 -11.46 -6.06 27.18
C VAL A 159 -10.83 -6.19 28.57
N HIS A 160 -9.82 -7.06 28.69
CA HIS A 160 -9.17 -7.41 29.95
C HIS A 160 -7.65 -7.54 29.81
N GLY A 161 -6.94 -7.62 30.94
CA GLY A 161 -5.50 -7.86 30.96
C GLY A 161 -4.72 -6.87 30.09
N ASN A 162 -3.90 -7.41 29.19
CA ASN A 162 -3.06 -6.64 28.27
C ASN A 162 -3.67 -6.46 26.87
N TRP A 163 -4.92 -6.90 26.66
CA TRP A 163 -5.61 -6.69 25.39
C TRP A 163 -5.78 -5.20 25.10
N LYS A 164 -5.71 -4.82 23.83
CA LYS A 164 -6.08 -3.49 23.35
C LYS A 164 -7.19 -3.66 22.33
N SER A 165 -8.26 -2.87 22.44
CA SER A 165 -9.44 -2.99 21.59
C SER A 165 -9.86 -1.62 21.06
N ILE A 166 -9.93 -1.48 19.74
CA ILE A 166 -10.24 -0.21 19.06
C ILE A 166 -11.32 -0.48 18.00
N LEU A 167 -12.34 0.38 17.94
CA LEU A 167 -13.22 0.53 16.79
C LEU A 167 -12.48 1.36 15.74
N ARG A 168 -12.26 0.83 14.55
CA ARG A 168 -11.56 1.50 13.44
C ARG A 168 -12.51 1.77 12.29
N LEU A 169 -12.37 2.95 11.71
CA LEU A 169 -13.01 3.38 10.48
C LEU A 169 -11.90 3.74 9.48
N HIS A 170 -11.91 3.07 8.35
CA HIS A 170 -11.08 3.39 7.19
C HIS A 170 -12.02 3.87 6.09
N ASP A 171 -11.80 5.10 5.64
CA ASP A 171 -12.46 5.72 4.49
C ASP A 171 -11.41 6.41 3.60
N GLY A 172 -11.14 5.83 2.42
CA GLY A 172 -10.15 6.29 1.44
C GLY A 172 -8.74 6.42 2.02
N ASN A 173 -8.26 7.67 2.12
CA ASN A 173 -6.96 7.96 2.71
C ASN A 173 -7.04 8.25 4.22
N SER A 174 -8.20 8.16 4.86
CA SER A 174 -8.32 8.33 6.30
C SER A 174 -8.31 6.99 7.04
N LEU A 175 -7.54 6.94 8.12
CA LEU A 175 -7.56 5.83 9.06
C LEU A 175 -7.72 6.39 10.47
N THR A 176 -8.90 6.19 11.04
CA THR A 176 -9.29 6.72 12.34
C THR A 176 -9.83 5.63 13.26
N GLY A 177 -9.90 5.93 14.55
CA GLY A 177 -10.47 4.99 15.50
C GLY A 177 -11.03 5.63 16.77
N VAL A 178 -11.74 4.79 17.52
CA VAL A 178 -12.24 5.07 18.86
C VAL A 178 -11.76 3.95 19.79
N PRO A 179 -10.94 4.27 20.80
CA PRO A 179 -10.48 3.26 21.75
C PRO A 179 -11.64 2.72 22.61
N ILE A 180 -11.85 1.40 22.60
CA ILE A 180 -12.83 0.72 23.47
C ILE A 180 -12.15 0.33 24.78
N PHE A 181 -10.98 -0.29 24.70
CA PHE A 181 -10.19 -0.71 25.85
C PHE A 181 -8.70 -0.52 25.57
N LEU A 182 -8.01 0.24 26.43
CA LEU A 182 -6.55 0.31 26.46
C LEU A 182 -6.13 0.20 27.93
N PRO A 183 -5.40 -0.86 28.33
CA PRO A 183 -4.98 -1.00 29.71
C PRO A 183 -4.04 0.16 30.08
N GLU A 184 -4.05 0.51 31.37
CA GLU A 184 -3.09 1.47 31.89
C GLU A 184 -1.67 0.88 31.80
N ASP A 185 -0.75 1.63 31.24
CA ASP A 185 0.66 1.26 31.15
C ASP A 185 1.49 2.32 31.86
N ARG A 186 2.13 1.92 32.96
CA ARG A 186 2.96 2.81 33.80
C ARG A 186 4.26 3.22 33.12
N ALA A 187 4.67 2.55 32.05
CA ALA A 187 5.87 2.90 31.29
C ALA A 187 5.64 4.09 30.35
N ILE A 188 4.38 4.41 30.04
CA ILE A 188 4.02 5.52 29.14
C ILE A 188 3.19 6.58 29.88
N PRO A 189 3.32 7.87 29.52
CA PRO A 189 2.58 8.96 30.16
C PRO A 189 1.14 9.06 29.62
N ALA A 190 0.43 7.94 29.50
CA ALA A 190 -0.89 7.87 28.86
C ALA A 190 -1.90 7.13 29.75
N LYS A 191 -3.05 7.76 30.03
CA LYS A 191 -4.08 7.16 30.88
C LYS A 191 -4.67 5.91 30.24
N GLY A 192 -4.96 4.88 31.04
CA GLY A 192 -5.77 3.76 30.58
C GLY A 192 -7.15 4.23 30.07
N VAL A 193 -7.67 3.51 29.09
CA VAL A 193 -9.04 3.66 28.59
C VAL A 193 -9.85 2.46 29.06
N PRO A 194 -10.73 2.61 30.06
CA PRO A 194 -11.57 1.52 30.52
C PRO A 194 -12.70 1.24 29.53
N ALA A 195 -13.11 -0.02 29.42
CA ALA A 195 -14.26 -0.46 28.65
C ALA A 195 -15.57 -0.22 29.40
N SER A 196 -15.97 1.06 29.48
CA SER A 196 -17.24 1.48 30.09
C SER A 196 -18.45 0.94 29.31
N ALA A 197 -19.56 0.67 30.01
CA ALA A 197 -20.79 0.16 29.39
C ALA A 197 -21.37 1.09 28.31
N SER A 198 -21.11 2.39 28.42
CA SER A 198 -21.44 3.39 27.39
C SER A 198 -20.22 4.27 27.14
N ILE A 199 -19.85 4.40 25.87
CA ILE A 199 -18.73 5.21 25.39
C ILE A 199 -19.28 6.14 24.31
N SER A 200 -18.92 7.40 24.36
CA SER A 200 -19.29 8.36 23.32
C SER A 200 -18.10 9.26 23.04
N ARG A 201 -17.50 9.11 21.85
CA ARG A 201 -16.23 9.76 21.47
C ARG A 201 -16.16 10.04 19.99
N GLU A 202 -15.39 11.06 19.65
CA GLU A 202 -15.02 11.36 18.27
C GLU A 202 -13.94 10.38 17.80
N PHE A 203 -13.93 10.14 16.49
CA PHE A 203 -12.86 9.42 15.84
C PHE A 203 -11.61 10.30 15.82
N GLU A 204 -10.48 9.71 16.23
CA GLU A 204 -9.16 10.36 16.23
C GLU A 204 -8.25 9.61 15.24
N ALA A 205 -7.15 10.24 14.85
CA ALA A 205 -6.19 9.60 13.95
C ALA A 205 -5.64 8.32 14.59
N ASP A 206 -5.62 7.19 13.87
CA ASP A 206 -5.18 5.91 14.47
C ASP A 206 -3.74 6.00 15.00
N HIS A 207 -2.88 6.81 14.36
CA HIS A 207 -1.52 7.04 14.82
C HIS A 207 -1.45 7.79 16.17
N GLU A 208 -2.38 8.71 16.47
CA GLU A 208 -2.44 9.40 17.77
C GLU A 208 -2.86 8.44 18.89
N ILE A 209 -3.71 7.46 18.57
CA ILE A 209 -4.14 6.42 19.50
C ILE A 209 -3.02 5.39 19.75
N LEU A 210 -2.24 5.06 18.73
CA LEU A 210 -1.18 4.06 18.83
C LEU A 210 0.15 4.62 19.35
N GLN A 211 0.46 5.88 19.07
CA GLN A 211 1.72 6.54 19.43
C GLN A 211 1.50 7.59 20.52
N ARG A 212 0.75 7.22 21.58
CA ARG A 212 0.37 8.13 22.69
C ARG A 212 1.58 8.65 23.47
N GLU A 213 2.73 8.02 23.31
CA GLU A 213 4.02 8.39 23.87
C GLU A 213 4.81 9.40 23.01
N GLN A 214 4.39 9.64 21.76
CA GLN A 214 5.11 10.52 20.85
C GLN A 214 5.07 11.95 21.37
N LYS A 215 6.27 12.49 21.64
CA LYS A 215 6.40 13.87 22.10
C LYS A 215 6.32 14.83 20.92
N PRO A 216 5.64 15.98 21.07
CA PRO A 216 5.69 17.02 20.04
C PRO A 216 7.13 17.51 19.89
N ALA A 217 7.65 17.45 18.67
CA ALA A 217 8.95 18.00 18.31
C ALA A 217 8.77 19.34 17.61
N ALA A 218 9.80 20.21 17.69
CA ALA A 218 9.80 21.45 16.94
C ALA A 218 9.68 21.17 15.44
N ALA A 219 8.76 21.85 14.76
CA ALA A 219 8.45 21.59 13.35
C ALA A 219 9.70 21.56 12.45
N GLY A 220 10.65 22.48 12.69
CA GLY A 220 11.92 22.51 11.94
C GLY A 220 12.78 21.26 12.12
N LEU A 221 12.83 20.67 13.32
CA LEU A 221 13.56 19.43 13.58
C LEU A 221 12.89 18.24 12.88
N THR A 222 11.56 18.16 12.94
CA THR A 222 10.78 17.13 12.26
C THR A 222 11.00 17.20 10.74
N ILE A 223 10.91 18.39 10.16
CA ILE A 223 11.16 18.62 8.73
C ILE A 223 12.60 18.21 8.36
N LEU A 224 13.59 18.62 9.14
CA LEU A 224 14.99 18.26 8.89
C LEU A 224 15.22 16.75 8.96
N ALA A 225 14.64 16.06 9.97
CA ALA A 225 14.77 14.63 10.12
C ALA A 225 14.16 13.87 8.93
N TYR A 226 12.94 14.22 8.52
CA TYR A 226 12.31 13.60 7.34
C TYR A 226 13.06 13.94 6.05
N ALA A 227 13.54 15.17 5.87
CA ALA A 227 14.34 15.56 4.72
C ALA A 227 15.65 14.77 4.64
N LEU A 228 16.31 14.52 5.78
CA LEU A 228 17.52 13.69 5.85
C LEU A 228 17.23 12.24 5.47
N VAL A 229 16.14 11.65 5.98
CA VAL A 229 15.74 10.28 5.60
C VAL A 229 15.46 10.19 4.10
N VAL A 230 14.76 11.17 3.53
CA VAL A 230 14.52 11.26 2.08
C VAL A 230 15.85 11.38 1.32
N ALA A 231 16.77 12.23 1.79
CA ALA A 231 18.09 12.39 1.16
C ALA A 231 18.90 11.08 1.19
N ILE A 232 18.89 10.34 2.30
CA ILE A 232 19.54 9.02 2.41
C ILE A 232 18.91 8.03 1.44
N ALA A 233 17.57 7.94 1.42
CA ALA A 233 16.86 7.04 0.52
C ALA A 233 17.16 7.35 -0.97
N LEU A 234 17.10 8.62 -1.36
CA LEU A 234 17.45 9.06 -2.71
C LEU A 234 18.93 8.81 -3.03
N GLY A 235 19.83 9.00 -2.06
CA GLY A 235 21.24 8.68 -2.18
C GLY A 235 21.47 7.19 -2.44
N LEU A 236 20.79 6.31 -1.70
CA LEU A 236 20.84 4.86 -1.91
C LEU A 236 20.31 4.47 -3.30
N LEU A 237 19.18 5.03 -3.73
CA LEU A 237 18.63 4.80 -5.08
C LEU A 237 19.59 5.29 -6.18
N ALA A 238 20.20 6.46 -6.00
CA ALA A 238 21.19 6.99 -6.92
C ALA A 238 22.45 6.11 -6.98
N LEU A 239 22.94 5.60 -5.85
CA LEU A 239 24.06 4.67 -5.78
C LEU A 239 23.74 3.34 -6.44
N LEU A 240 22.53 2.80 -6.28
CA LEU A 240 22.08 1.59 -6.96
C LEU A 240 22.01 1.80 -8.47
N ALA A 241 21.41 2.90 -8.92
CA ALA A 241 21.33 3.25 -10.34
C ALA A 241 22.72 3.47 -10.95
N TRP A 242 23.62 4.13 -10.22
CA TRP A 242 25.00 4.36 -10.63
C TRP A 242 25.81 3.05 -10.67
N GLY A 243 25.68 2.21 -9.63
CA GLY A 243 26.33 0.91 -9.57
C GLY A 243 25.90 0.00 -10.72
N LEU A 244 24.61 -0.01 -11.04
CA LEU A 244 24.08 -0.72 -12.20
C LEU A 244 24.63 -0.18 -13.51
N HIS A 245 24.70 1.15 -13.64
CA HIS A 245 25.27 1.78 -14.82
C HIS A 245 26.77 1.45 -14.98
N ARG A 246 27.52 1.45 -13.88
CA ARG A 246 28.95 1.11 -13.84
C ARG A 246 29.18 -0.37 -14.18
N LEU A 247 28.38 -1.27 -13.61
CA LEU A 247 28.47 -2.70 -13.90
C LEU A 247 28.26 -2.96 -15.41
N ALA A 248 27.25 -2.32 -15.99
CA ALA A 248 26.97 -2.41 -17.42
C ALA A 248 28.10 -1.85 -18.30
N LEU A 249 28.94 -0.94 -17.80
CA LEU A 249 30.10 -0.40 -18.53
C LEU A 249 31.33 -1.32 -18.47
N VAL A 250 31.42 -2.16 -17.42
CA VAL A 250 32.60 -3.00 -17.14
C VAL A 250 32.40 -4.45 -17.59
N ALA A 251 31.15 -4.88 -17.79
CA ALA A 251 30.83 -6.22 -18.30
C ALA A 251 31.52 -6.48 -19.65
N PRO A 252 32.42 -7.49 -19.75
CA PRO A 252 33.02 -7.88 -21.02
C PRO A 252 31.92 -8.39 -21.95
N GLY A 253 31.77 -7.77 -23.13
CA GLY A 253 30.77 -8.15 -24.12
C GLY A 253 30.78 -9.65 -24.38
N ALA A 254 29.64 -10.30 -24.17
CA ALA A 254 29.43 -11.68 -24.58
C ALA A 254 29.70 -11.74 -26.09
N LYS A 255 30.71 -12.53 -26.44
CA LYS A 255 31.22 -12.70 -27.79
C LYS A 255 30.05 -12.88 -28.75
N GLY A 256 30.04 -12.04 -29.78
CA GLY A 256 28.96 -11.91 -30.74
C GLY A 256 28.40 -13.24 -31.22
N SER A 257 27.06 -13.29 -31.29
CA SER A 257 26.37 -14.32 -32.08
C SER A 257 27.02 -14.39 -33.47
N PRO A 258 27.41 -15.59 -33.96
CA PRO A 258 27.96 -15.71 -35.29
C PRO A 258 26.92 -15.22 -36.29
N ARG A 259 27.26 -14.15 -37.02
CA ARG A 259 26.53 -13.78 -38.24
C ARG A 259 26.48 -15.03 -39.10
N HIS A 260 25.28 -15.56 -39.34
CA HIS A 260 25.07 -16.50 -40.44
C HIS A 260 25.63 -15.83 -41.71
N PRO A 261 26.64 -16.41 -42.39
CA PRO A 261 27.09 -15.88 -43.67
C PRO A 261 25.90 -15.93 -44.64
N GLY A 262 25.48 -14.75 -45.08
CA GLY A 262 24.41 -14.59 -46.04
C GLY A 262 24.71 -15.35 -47.33
N ALA A 263 23.63 -15.84 -47.92
CA ALA A 263 23.55 -16.54 -49.20
C ALA A 263 24.35 -15.84 -50.33
N PRO A 264 24.86 -16.60 -51.32
CA PRO A 264 25.68 -16.05 -52.39
C PRO A 264 24.90 -15.04 -53.26
N ASP A 265 25.61 -13.96 -53.61
CA ASP A 265 25.14 -12.89 -54.50
C ASP A 265 24.56 -13.43 -55.81
N ARG A 266 23.34 -13.00 -56.14
CA ARG A 266 22.76 -13.21 -57.47
C ARG A 266 23.56 -12.39 -58.49
N PRO A 267 24.03 -12.99 -59.60
CA PRO A 267 24.71 -12.23 -60.65
C PRO A 267 23.74 -11.30 -61.40
N PRO A 268 24.25 -10.20 -62.00
CA PRO A 268 23.42 -9.20 -62.67
C PRO A 268 22.75 -9.78 -63.92
N ALA A 269 21.49 -9.42 -64.12
CA ALA A 269 20.67 -9.85 -65.26
C ALA A 269 21.26 -9.34 -66.58
N VAL A 270 21.66 -10.26 -67.45
CA VAL A 270 22.01 -10.01 -68.84
C VAL A 270 20.74 -9.58 -69.60
N ARG A 271 20.70 -8.33 -70.09
CA ARG A 271 19.71 -7.92 -71.11
C ARG A 271 20.08 -8.61 -72.42
N GLN A 272 19.42 -9.71 -72.74
CA GLN A 272 19.38 -10.22 -74.11
C GLN A 272 18.41 -9.38 -74.94
N GLY A 273 18.87 -8.99 -76.13
CA GLY A 273 18.21 -8.04 -77.01
C GLY A 273 16.95 -8.56 -77.67
N VAL A 274 16.16 -7.62 -78.19
CA VAL A 274 15.12 -7.88 -79.17
C VAL A 274 15.68 -7.47 -80.53
N PRO A 275 15.79 -8.38 -81.50
CA PRO A 275 15.81 -8.02 -82.91
C PRO A 275 14.45 -8.30 -83.56
N ALA A 276 14.34 -7.79 -84.79
CA ALA A 276 13.32 -8.03 -85.81
C ALA A 276 12.17 -7.00 -85.81
N THR A 277 11.78 -6.40 -86.92
CA THR A 277 11.87 -6.82 -88.34
C THR A 277 11.73 -5.61 -89.27
N GLY A 278 12.48 -5.64 -90.37
CA GLY A 278 11.91 -5.44 -91.71
C GLY A 278 11.78 -6.81 -92.36
#